data_AF-A0A0D1EGU9-F1
#
_entry.id   AF-A0A0D1EGU9-F1
#
_cell.length_a   1.000
_cell.length_b   1.000
_cell.length_c   1.000
_cell.angle_alpha   90.00
_cell.angle_beta   90.00
_cell.angle_gamma   90.00
#
_symmetry.space_group_name_H-M   'P 1'
#
loop_
_entity.id
_entity.type
_entity.pdbx_description
1 polymer ?
#
loop_
_entity_poly.entity_id
_entity_poly.type
_entity_poly.pdbx_seq_one_letter_code
_entity_poly.pdbx_strand_id
1 'polypeptide(L)'
;MMYDWFKLNIATAQMLSEAQTVIGLRLLGMAGVLPAASGENARMVTEKQVAFAKSGAAATKAMMTGSSPVGVMEAALVPISRTTRANSRRLSRRRK
;
A
#
# COMPACT_ATOMS: atom_id res chain seq x y z
N MET A 1 0.44 18.08 -27.13
CA MET A 1 1.01 16.72 -27.28
C MET A 1 2.46 16.62 -26.81
N MET A 2 3.46 17.21 -27.48
CA MET A 2 4.87 17.15 -27.05
C MET A 2 5.12 17.79 -25.66
N TYR A 3 4.50 18.95 -25.42
CA TYR A 3 4.60 19.68 -24.15
C TYR A 3 3.99 18.93 -22.95
N ASP A 4 2.88 18.20 -23.18
CA ASP A 4 2.20 17.42 -22.15
C ASP A 4 3.04 16.19 -21.75
N TRP A 5 3.67 15.54 -22.73
CA TRP A 5 4.62 14.46 -22.48
C TRP A 5 5.83 14.92 -21.67
N PHE A 6 6.42 16.06 -22.01
CA PHE A 6 7.55 16.60 -21.25
C PHE A 6 7.17 16.93 -19.79
N LYS A 7 6.01 17.57 -19.59
CA LYS A 7 5.46 17.82 -18.26
C LYS A 7 5.22 16.54 -17.47
N LEU A 8 4.64 15.51 -18.09
CA LEU A 8 4.41 14.22 -17.45
C LEU A 8 5.73 13.56 -17.05
N ASN A 9 6.76 13.61 -17.90
CA ASN A 9 8.08 13.06 -17.57
C ASN A 9 8.72 13.76 -16.38
N ILE A 10 8.67 15.10 -16.32
CA ILE A 10 9.19 15.85 -15.16
C ILE A 10 8.40 15.50 -13.89
N ALA A 11 7.07 15.50 -13.95
CA ALA A 11 6.23 15.15 -12.80
C ALA A 11 6.50 13.71 -12.31
N THR A 12 6.74 12.79 -13.24
CA THR A 12 7.09 11.40 -12.93
C THR A 12 8.46 11.31 -12.26
N ALA A 13 9.47 12.03 -12.78
CA ALA A 13 10.80 12.09 -12.19
C ALA A 13 10.79 12.68 -10.77
N GLN A 14 9.99 13.74 -10.55
CA GLN A 14 9.77 14.32 -9.22
C GLN A 14 9.14 13.31 -8.25
N MET A 15 8.05 12.63 -8.67
CA MET A 15 7.39 11.60 -7.85
C MET A 15 8.35 10.46 -7.52
N LEU A 16 9.17 10.00 -8.48
CA LEU A 16 10.18 8.97 -8.25
C LEU A 16 11.23 9.41 -7.23
N SER A 17 11.72 10.65 -7.31
CA SER A 17 12.68 11.21 -6.34
C SER A 17 12.08 11.28 -4.92
N GLU A 18 10.84 11.73 -4.80
CA GLU A 18 10.09 11.76 -3.53
C GLU A 18 9.91 10.34 -2.97
N ALA A 19 9.57 9.37 -3.83
CA ALA A 19 9.42 7.98 -3.44
C ALA A 19 10.74 7.39 -2.90
N GLN A 20 11.88 7.66 -3.56
CA GLN A 20 13.20 7.22 -3.09
C GLN A 20 13.55 7.85 -1.73
N THR A 21 13.25 9.13 -1.54
CA THR A 21 13.45 9.82 -0.26
C THR A 21 12.65 9.15 0.86
N VAL A 22 11.37 8.85 0.62
CA VAL A 22 10.52 8.15 1.61
C VAL A 22 11.06 6.75 1.94
N ILE A 23 11.54 6.01 0.94
CA ILE A 23 12.16 4.70 1.14
C ILE A 23 13.41 4.83 2.00
N GLY A 24 14.31 5.77 1.68
CA GLY A 24 15.52 6.05 2.44
C GLY A 24 15.23 6.37 3.91
N LEU A 25 14.28 7.27 4.17
CA LEU A 25 13.88 7.64 5.54
C LEU A 25 13.34 6.43 6.32
N ARG A 26 12.57 5.54 5.68
CA ARG A 26 12.09 4.30 6.32
C ARG A 26 13.21 3.31 6.60
N LEU A 27 14.19 3.17 5.69
CA LEU A 27 15.37 2.33 5.90
C LEU A 27 16.20 2.85 7.08
N LEU A 28 16.44 4.16 7.15
CA LEU A 28 17.13 4.80 8.29
C LEU A 28 16.37 4.60 9.61
N GLY A 29 15.05 4.70 9.59
CA GLY A 29 14.21 4.40 10.76
C GLY A 29 14.25 2.93 11.18
N MET A 30 14.36 1.99 10.23
CA MET A 30 14.55 0.55 10.54
C MET A 30 15.96 0.24 11.05
N ALA A 31 16.98 0.94 10.56
CA ALA A 31 18.37 0.82 11.02
C ALA A 31 18.62 1.50 12.38
N GLY A 32 17.62 2.21 12.94
CA GLY A 32 17.74 2.92 14.21
C GLY A 32 18.46 4.28 14.12
N VAL A 33 18.75 4.76 12.91
CA VAL A 33 19.45 6.05 12.68
C VAL A 33 18.51 7.23 12.91
N LEU A 34 17.22 7.09 12.58
CA LEU A 34 16.18 8.09 12.83
C LEU A 34 15.14 7.55 13.81
N PRO A 35 14.55 8.40 14.68
CA PRO A 35 13.44 7.99 15.55
C PRO A 35 12.27 7.47 14.72
N ALA A 36 11.95 6.18 14.87
CA ALA A 36 10.75 5.57 14.33
C ALA A 36 9.78 5.27 15.48
N ALA A 37 8.48 5.42 15.25
CA ALA A 37 7.47 4.99 16.22
C ALA A 37 7.65 3.49 16.49
N SER A 38 7.86 3.13 17.77
CA SER A 38 8.11 1.76 18.19
C SER A 38 7.01 0.84 17.67
N GLY A 39 7.38 -0.19 16.90
CA GLY A 39 6.45 -1.18 16.34
C GLY A 39 5.70 -0.77 15.08
N GLU A 40 5.86 0.45 14.52
CA GLU A 40 5.15 0.83 13.27
C GLU A 40 5.59 -0.04 12.07
N ASN A 41 6.88 -0.37 11.96
CA ASN A 41 7.37 -1.23 10.88
C ASN A 41 6.81 -2.66 11.00
N ALA A 42 6.82 -3.23 12.20
CA ALA A 42 6.20 -4.53 12.48
C ALA A 42 4.69 -4.51 12.21
N ARG A 43 4.01 -3.42 12.58
CA ARG A 43 2.59 -3.19 12.30
C ARG A 43 2.31 -3.10 10.80
N MET A 44 3.13 -2.40 10.02
CA MET A 44 2.95 -2.31 8.57
C MET A 44 3.12 -3.67 7.87
N VAL A 45 4.07 -4.50 8.32
CA VAL A 45 4.26 -5.85 7.76
C VAL A 45 3.09 -6.76 8.14
N THR A 46 2.70 -6.77 9.41
CA THR A 46 1.56 -7.59 9.88
C THR A 46 0.23 -7.16 9.25
N GLU A 47 -0.02 -5.86 9.07
CA GLU A 47 -1.20 -5.33 8.37
C GLU A 47 -1.29 -5.91 6.93
N LYS A 48 -0.16 -5.98 6.20
CA LYS A 48 -0.11 -6.54 4.86
C LYS A 48 -0.36 -8.05 4.85
N GLN A 49 0.34 -8.80 5.71
CA GLN A 49 0.18 -10.26 5.82
C GLN A 49 -1.26 -10.66 6.16
N VAL A 50 -1.86 -9.99 7.14
CA VAL A 50 -3.27 -10.21 7.53
C VAL A 50 -4.22 -9.87 6.39
N ALA A 51 -3.97 -8.79 5.64
CA ALA A 51 -4.79 -8.43 4.48
C ALA A 51 -4.72 -9.51 3.39
N PHE A 52 -3.53 -10.01 3.06
CA PHE A 52 -3.35 -11.08 2.08
C PHE A 52 -4.01 -12.38 2.51
N ALA A 53 -3.87 -12.80 3.77
CA ALA A 53 -4.53 -13.99 4.27
C ALA A 53 -6.07 -13.87 4.18
N LYS A 54 -6.64 -12.71 4.55
CA LYS A 54 -8.07 -12.43 4.40
C LYS A 54 -8.52 -12.41 2.95
N SER A 55 -7.69 -11.88 2.04
CA SER A 55 -7.95 -11.89 0.60
C SER A 55 -7.97 -13.31 0.03
N GLY A 56 -7.02 -14.16 0.41
CA GLY A 56 -7.00 -15.56 0.02
C GLY A 56 -8.25 -16.30 0.50
N ALA A 57 -8.60 -16.16 1.79
CA ALA A 57 -9.81 -16.77 2.34
C ALA A 57 -11.10 -16.27 1.64
N ALA A 58 -11.20 -14.98 1.33
CA ALA A 58 -12.33 -14.41 0.62
C ALA A 58 -12.44 -14.93 -0.83
N ALA A 59 -11.30 -15.05 -1.52
CA ALA A 59 -11.24 -15.62 -2.86
C ALA A 59 -11.67 -17.10 -2.86
N THR A 60 -11.09 -17.91 -1.97
CA THR A 60 -11.44 -19.33 -1.83
C THR A 60 -12.93 -19.51 -1.51
N LYS A 61 -13.47 -18.69 -0.59
CA LYS A 61 -14.92 -18.71 -0.29
C LYS A 61 -15.74 -18.39 -1.53
N ALA A 62 -15.40 -17.34 -2.28
CA ALA A 62 -16.12 -16.96 -3.49
C ALA A 62 -16.05 -18.05 -4.58
N MET A 63 -14.91 -18.74 -4.71
CA MET A 63 -14.76 -19.88 -5.63
C MET A 63 -15.68 -21.04 -5.21
N MET A 64 -15.69 -21.40 -3.92
CA MET A 64 -16.52 -22.49 -3.40
C MET A 64 -18.01 -22.21 -3.53
N THR A 65 -18.44 -20.95 -3.51
CA THR A 65 -19.83 -20.56 -3.74
C THR A 65 -20.20 -20.42 -5.22
N GLY A 66 -19.31 -20.81 -6.15
CA GLY A 66 -19.58 -20.79 -7.58
C GLY A 66 -19.55 -19.39 -8.22
N SER A 67 -18.83 -18.44 -7.61
CA SER A 67 -18.70 -17.09 -8.19
C SER A 67 -17.97 -17.11 -9.52
N SER A 68 -18.28 -16.15 -10.40
CA SER A 68 -17.52 -15.94 -11.62
C SER A 68 -16.05 -15.58 -11.32
N PRO A 69 -15.11 -15.80 -12.25
CA PRO A 69 -13.70 -15.42 -12.06
C PRO A 69 -13.52 -13.95 -11.66
N VAL A 70 -14.34 -13.04 -12.21
CA VAL A 70 -14.33 -11.62 -11.83
C VAL A 70 -14.81 -11.44 -10.39
N GLY A 71 -15.88 -12.10 -9.96
CA GLY A 71 -16.38 -12.03 -8.58
C GLY A 71 -15.39 -12.58 -7.55
N VAL A 72 -14.61 -13.60 -7.92
CA VAL A 72 -13.51 -14.12 -7.08
C VAL A 72 -12.42 -13.07 -6.90
N MET A 73 -12.02 -12.39 -7.98
CA MET A 73 -11.04 -11.30 -7.91
C MET A 73 -11.55 -10.12 -7.10
N GLU A 74 -12.81 -9.73 -7.27
CA GLU A 74 -13.43 -8.67 -6.46
C GLU A 74 -13.43 -9.03 -4.97
N ALA A 75 -13.82 -10.25 -4.61
CA ALA A 75 -13.77 -10.74 -3.24
C ALA A 75 -12.34 -10.71 -2.67
N ALA A 76 -11.34 -11.07 -3.47
CA ALA A 76 -9.93 -11.00 -3.11
C ALA A 76 -9.46 -9.55 -2.87
N LEU A 77 -10.00 -8.57 -3.60
CA LEU A 77 -9.56 -7.16 -3.50
C LEU A 77 -10.16 -6.41 -2.31
N VAL A 78 -11.32 -6.83 -1.80
CA VAL A 78 -12.02 -6.14 -0.69
C VAL A 78 -11.13 -5.99 0.56
N PRO A 79 -10.44 -7.04 1.09
CA PRO A 79 -9.60 -6.89 2.28
C PRO A 79 -8.37 -5.99 2.07
N ILE A 80 -7.74 -6.05 0.88
CA ILE A 80 -6.61 -5.19 0.51
C ILE A 80 -7.05 -3.73 0.47
N SER A 81 -8.15 -3.43 -0.23
CA SER A 81 -8.65 -2.05 -0.37
C SER A 81 -9.01 -1.41 0.98
N ARG A 82 -9.61 -2.17 1.90
CA ARG A 82 -9.92 -1.70 3.27
C ARG A 82 -8.66 -1.34 4.05
N THR A 83 -7.64 -2.19 4.00
CA THR A 83 -6.38 -1.99 4.71
C THR A 83 -5.61 -0.80 4.15
N THR A 84 -5.53 -0.67 2.82
CA THR A 84 -4.89 0.47 2.15
C THR A 84 -5.59 1.79 2.45
N ARG A 85 -6.94 1.82 2.47
CA ARG A 85 -7.70 3.01 2.86
C ARG A 85 -7.43 3.41 4.32
N ALA A 86 -7.38 2.44 5.23
CA ALA A 86 -7.05 2.70 6.63
C ALA A 86 -5.62 3.26 6.80
N ASN A 87 -4.65 2.70 6.07
CA ASN A 87 -3.27 3.15 6.07
C ASN A 87 -3.14 4.59 5.53
N SER A 88 -3.75 4.86 4.37
CA SER A 88 -3.79 6.21 3.77
C SER A 88 -4.40 7.25 4.72
N ARG A 89 -5.57 6.95 5.34
CA ARG A 89 -6.20 7.84 6.33
C ARG A 89 -5.29 8.13 7.53
N ARG A 90 -4.52 7.14 7.99
CA ARG A 90 -3.58 7.30 9.11
C ARG A 90 -2.39 8.17 8.73
N LEU A 91 -1.83 7.97 7.54
CA LEU A 91 -0.76 8.82 7.02
C LEU A 91 -1.20 10.27 6.86
N SER A 92 -2.41 10.51 6.32
CA SER A 92 -2.95 11.86 6.18
C SER A 92 -3.22 12.54 7.53
N ARG A 93 -3.57 11.78 8.59
CA ARG A 93 -3.80 12.33 9.94
C ARG A 93 -2.53 12.68 10.71
N ARG A 94 -1.41 12.02 10.42
CA ARG A 94 -0.09 12.37 11.01
C ARG A 94 0.54 13.62 10.39
N ARG A 95 -0.09 14.22 9.37
CA ARG A 95 0.36 15.44 8.70
C ARG A 95 -0.37 16.65 9.29
N LYS A 96 -0.10 16.96 10.56
CA LYS A 96 -0.35 18.27 11.19
C LYS A 96 0.78 18.55 12.16
#